data_AF-A0A316TY23-F1
#
_entry.id   AF-A0A316TY23-F1
#
_cell.length_a   1.000
_cell.length_b   1.000
_cell.length_c   1.000
_cell.angle_alpha   90.00
_cell.angle_beta   90.00
_cell.angle_gamma   90.00
#
_symmetry.space_group_name_H-M   'P 1'
#
loop_
_entity.id
_entity.type
_entity.pdbx_description
1 polymer ?
#
loop_
_entity_poly.entity_id
_entity_poly.type
_entity_poly.pdbx_seq_one_letter_code
_entity_poly.pdbx_strand_id
1 'polypeptide(L)'
;MTDEQWLREGLADAVPEPPANPDRARSAERLARRRRRTTTLAVLGTAGAVAAVSVLGVTLLSGDDDPDSANDPTSEAPAFVVECPPIEVDKGGFAQGSELDQPDPGAADAVPQDATSARLCQGPGSAIDVPDEALVRGVDDLVAAVNGLVVAPEDQFCTQELGPGFRIAFGYDDRSTFVVSGQLYGCRTVVVGSTYRNGADAARAAVLDLLADQRQAEGGSSENGAPSAPTCSYDEPAQPADYEVAFTAAVLCIDDGNGTQLSSEIDAADLELLVADMKTNQTDGVLRCGVEPPWPTIVGTDDTGTAIAIPSECGTAFWRLPNGRAWAPSKDAVAILDGLVEAAQ
;
A
#
# COMPACT_ATOMS: atom_id res chain seq x y z
N MET A 1 -13.49 46.14 -31.65
CA MET A 1 -12.92 44.78 -31.59
C MET A 1 -13.30 44.24 -30.23
N THR A 2 -14.04 43.14 -30.16
CA THR A 2 -14.51 42.57 -28.89
C THR A 2 -13.46 41.62 -28.31
N ASP A 3 -13.40 41.46 -26.99
CA ASP A 3 -12.42 40.58 -26.31
C ASP A 3 -12.46 39.14 -26.83
N GLU A 4 -13.61 38.69 -27.31
CA GLU A 4 -13.81 37.37 -27.89
C GLU A 4 -13.16 37.22 -29.29
N GLN A 5 -13.06 38.31 -30.06
CA GLN A 5 -12.31 38.31 -31.33
C GLN A 5 -10.80 38.27 -31.09
N TRP A 6 -10.31 39.00 -30.07
CA TRP A 6 -8.89 39.01 -29.71
C TRP A 6 -8.42 37.64 -29.22
N LEU A 7 -9.22 36.94 -28.42
CA LEU A 7 -8.92 35.57 -27.98
C LEU A 7 -8.90 34.56 -29.14
N ARG A 8 -9.83 34.67 -30.09
CA ARG A 8 -9.87 33.77 -31.25
C ARG A 8 -8.68 33.97 -32.19
N GLU A 9 -8.29 35.21 -32.44
CA GLU A 9 -7.14 35.51 -33.29
C GLU A 9 -5.81 35.16 -32.59
N GLY A 10 -5.69 35.45 -31.29
CA GLY A 10 -4.48 35.14 -30.52
C GLY A 10 -4.23 33.64 -30.32
N LEU A 11 -5.29 32.82 -30.23
CA LEU A 11 -5.16 31.37 -30.10
C LEU A 11 -4.91 30.67 -31.44
N ALA A 12 -5.32 31.26 -32.57
CA ALA A 12 -5.12 30.66 -33.88
C ALA A 12 -3.62 30.55 -34.25
N ASP A 13 -2.81 31.53 -33.84
CA ASP A 13 -1.36 31.53 -34.07
C ASP A 13 -0.58 30.64 -33.09
N ALA A 14 -1.19 30.25 -31.95
CA ALA A 14 -0.55 29.44 -30.92
C ALA A 14 -0.76 27.93 -31.12
N VAL A 15 -1.65 27.51 -32.03
CA VAL A 15 -1.90 26.10 -32.33
C VAL A 15 -1.05 25.69 -33.54
N PRO A 16 -0.02 24.84 -33.36
CA PRO A 16 0.82 24.37 -34.46
C PRO A 16 -0.03 23.65 -35.52
N GLU A 17 0.19 23.95 -36.80
CA GLU A 17 -0.45 23.21 -37.88
C GLU A 17 -0.12 21.71 -37.75
N PRO A 18 -1.12 20.83 -37.78
CA PRO A 18 -0.88 19.40 -37.73
C PRO A 18 -0.05 18.99 -38.96
N PRO A 19 0.96 18.12 -38.79
CA PRO A 19 1.83 17.74 -39.90
C PRO A 19 1.03 17.12 -41.04
N ALA A 20 1.30 17.57 -42.27
CA ALA A 20 0.55 17.25 -43.49
C ALA A 20 0.56 15.77 -43.91
N ASN A 21 1.18 14.86 -43.13
CA ASN A 21 1.26 13.44 -43.46
C ASN A 21 1.21 12.58 -42.18
N PRO A 22 0.04 12.09 -41.76
CA PRO A 22 -0.09 11.21 -40.59
C PRO A 22 0.24 9.76 -40.99
N ASP A 23 1.46 9.48 -41.45
CA ASP A 23 1.84 8.12 -41.86
C ASP A 23 2.42 7.30 -40.69
N ARG A 24 1.73 7.33 -39.54
CA ARG A 24 2.03 6.52 -38.34
C ARG A 24 1.83 5.02 -38.62
N ALA A 25 0.99 4.67 -39.60
CA ALA A 25 0.75 3.29 -39.99
C ALA A 25 1.97 2.65 -40.66
N ARG A 26 2.66 3.36 -41.56
CA ARG A 26 3.86 2.81 -42.23
C ARG A 26 5.07 2.64 -41.32
N SER A 27 5.22 3.47 -40.28
CA SER A 27 6.30 3.30 -39.29
C SER A 27 6.05 2.06 -38.41
N ALA A 28 4.80 1.78 -38.03
CA ALA A 28 4.42 0.56 -37.32
C ALA A 28 4.65 -0.72 -38.16
N GLU A 29 4.30 -0.70 -39.44
CA GLU A 29 4.53 -1.85 -40.33
C GLU A 29 6.02 -2.20 -40.52
N ARG A 30 6.91 -1.21 -40.54
CA ARG A 30 8.36 -1.43 -40.67
C ARG A 30 8.97 -2.08 -39.42
N LEU A 31 8.48 -1.74 -38.23
CA LEU A 31 8.91 -2.34 -36.96
C LEU A 31 8.45 -3.80 -36.83
N ALA A 32 7.20 -4.10 -37.20
CA ALA A 32 6.65 -5.45 -37.16
C ALA A 32 7.41 -6.44 -38.08
N ARG A 33 7.86 -5.99 -39.26
CA ARG A 33 8.64 -6.83 -40.19
C ARG A 33 10.06 -7.13 -39.70
N ARG A 34 10.65 -6.26 -38.86
CA ARG A 34 12.01 -6.46 -38.32
C ARG A 34 12.04 -7.52 -37.22
N ARG A 35 11.03 -7.54 -36.33
CA ARG A 35 10.92 -8.55 -35.25
C ARG A 35 10.79 -9.98 -35.75
N ARG A 36 10.07 -10.22 -36.86
CA ARG A 36 9.87 -11.58 -37.41
C ARG A 36 11.13 -12.24 -37.97
N ARG A 37 12.21 -11.49 -38.23
CA ARG A 37 13.45 -12.04 -38.80
C ARG A 37 14.48 -12.48 -37.75
N THR A 38 14.32 -12.09 -36.49
CA THR A 38 15.27 -12.41 -35.42
C THR A 38 14.90 -13.65 -34.60
N THR A 39 13.66 -14.15 -34.72
CA THR A 39 13.14 -15.23 -33.86
C THR A 39 13.44 -16.66 -34.36
N THR A 40 14.13 -16.84 -35.50
CA THR A 40 14.30 -18.17 -36.12
C THR A 40 15.62 -18.88 -35.82
N LEU A 41 16.46 -18.40 -34.88
CA LEU A 41 17.83 -18.92 -34.68
C LEU A 41 18.21 -19.38 -33.26
N ALA A 42 17.28 -19.48 -32.31
CA ALA A 42 17.62 -19.86 -30.94
C ALA A 42 16.71 -20.98 -30.42
N VAL A 43 16.86 -22.20 -30.96
CA VAL A 43 16.38 -23.42 -30.30
C VAL A 43 17.45 -24.49 -30.48
N LEU A 44 18.38 -24.61 -29.53
CA LEU A 44 19.17 -25.82 -29.33
C LEU A 44 19.66 -25.88 -27.87
N GLY A 45 18.85 -26.55 -27.04
CA GLY A 45 19.31 -27.53 -26.05
C GLY A 45 19.80 -27.02 -24.70
N THR A 46 19.11 -27.45 -23.63
CA THR A 46 19.72 -28.19 -22.51
C THR A 46 18.64 -28.84 -21.65
N ALA A 47 18.74 -30.15 -21.50
CA ALA A 47 18.03 -30.95 -20.50
C ALA A 47 18.96 -31.13 -19.28
N GLY A 48 18.42 -31.09 -18.06
CA GLY A 48 19.22 -31.31 -16.85
C GLY A 48 18.44 -31.42 -15.54
N ALA A 49 17.96 -32.64 -15.26
CA ALA A 49 17.66 -33.29 -13.96
C ALA A 49 17.39 -32.45 -12.69
N VAL A 50 16.17 -32.60 -12.14
CA VAL A 50 15.83 -32.26 -10.74
C VAL A 50 15.96 -33.51 -9.87
N ALA A 51 16.79 -33.45 -8.84
CA ALA A 51 16.91 -34.48 -7.81
C ALA A 51 16.00 -34.16 -6.62
N ALA A 52 15.06 -35.04 -6.33
CA ALA A 52 14.22 -35.00 -5.13
C ALA A 52 15.02 -35.54 -3.93
N VAL A 53 15.10 -34.76 -2.85
CA VAL A 53 15.56 -35.23 -1.54
C VAL A 53 14.38 -35.21 -0.60
N SER A 54 14.10 -36.36 0.02
CA SER A 54 12.99 -36.58 0.92
C SER A 54 13.45 -37.14 2.27
N VAL A 55 12.70 -36.72 3.29
CA VAL A 55 12.39 -37.35 4.60
C VAL A 55 13.38 -37.19 5.78
N LEU A 56 12.74 -36.84 6.92
CA LEU A 56 12.89 -37.27 8.33
C LEU A 56 13.11 -36.03 9.24
N GLY A 57 12.27 -35.67 10.21
CA GLY A 57 11.38 -36.45 11.07
C GLY A 57 11.98 -36.53 12.47
N VAL A 58 11.66 -35.58 13.36
CA VAL A 58 11.90 -35.70 14.81
C VAL A 58 10.72 -35.08 15.56
N THR A 59 9.88 -35.94 16.14
CA THR A 59 8.98 -35.63 17.24
C THR A 59 9.77 -35.75 18.54
N LEU A 60 9.80 -34.69 19.34
CA LEU A 60 10.21 -34.77 20.75
C LEU A 60 9.04 -34.36 21.63
N LEU A 61 8.48 -35.39 22.28
CA LEU A 61 7.65 -35.31 23.47
C LEU A 61 8.57 -35.24 24.69
N SER A 62 8.39 -34.21 25.54
CA SER A 62 8.77 -34.13 26.96
C SER A 62 8.00 -32.90 27.49
N GLY A 63 7.10 -32.94 28.47
CA GLY A 63 6.89 -33.92 29.54
C GLY A 63 7.63 -33.50 30.80
N ASP A 64 7.19 -32.40 31.44
CA ASP A 64 7.48 -32.12 32.85
C ASP A 64 6.21 -31.56 33.53
N ASP A 65 5.64 -32.40 34.40
CA ASP A 65 4.63 -32.07 35.39
C ASP A 65 5.34 -31.42 36.59
N ASP A 66 5.15 -30.12 36.79
CA ASP A 66 5.62 -29.40 37.99
C ASP A 66 4.40 -28.95 38.83
N PRO A 67 4.04 -29.67 39.91
CA PRO A 67 2.89 -29.34 40.73
C PRO A 67 3.32 -28.49 41.94
N ASP A 68 3.74 -27.24 41.74
CA ASP A 68 3.89 -26.26 42.84
C ASP A 68 4.16 -24.81 42.36
N SER A 69 3.32 -24.27 41.46
CA SER A 69 3.28 -22.82 41.21
C SER A 69 1.98 -22.20 41.73
N ALA A 70 1.93 -22.01 43.05
CA ALA A 70 1.01 -21.08 43.69
C ALA A 70 1.56 -19.65 43.52
N ASN A 71 1.42 -19.11 42.30
CA ASN A 71 1.41 -17.68 42.00
C ASN A 71 0.45 -17.52 40.84
N ASP A 72 -0.85 -17.55 41.15
CA ASP A 72 -1.89 -17.14 40.22
C ASP A 72 -1.69 -15.63 39.99
N PRO A 73 -1.16 -15.19 38.83
CA PRO A 73 -1.13 -13.77 38.55
C PRO A 73 -2.60 -13.36 38.54
N THR A 74 -2.97 -12.44 39.42
CA THR A 74 -4.28 -11.77 39.38
C THR A 74 -4.60 -11.52 37.93
N SER A 75 -5.57 -12.27 37.39
CA SER A 75 -5.99 -12.19 35.99
C SER A 75 -6.49 -10.78 35.78
N GLU A 76 -5.58 -9.91 35.35
CA GLU A 76 -5.88 -8.53 35.00
C GLU A 76 -6.93 -8.61 33.92
N ALA A 77 -8.10 -8.02 34.19
CA ALA A 77 -9.19 -8.03 33.23
C ALA A 77 -8.63 -7.46 31.91
N PRO A 78 -8.98 -8.06 30.75
CA PRO A 78 -8.46 -7.59 29.48
C PRO A 78 -8.76 -6.09 29.36
N ALA A 79 -7.74 -5.32 28.99
CA ALA A 79 -7.86 -3.87 28.83
C ALA A 79 -9.05 -3.56 27.91
N PHE A 80 -9.79 -2.49 28.24
CA PHE A 80 -10.90 -2.05 27.39
C PHE A 80 -10.35 -1.65 26.01
N VAL A 81 -10.76 -2.38 24.98
CA VAL A 81 -10.39 -2.09 23.60
C VAL A 81 -11.43 -1.16 22.99
N VAL A 82 -10.99 0.02 22.59
CA VAL A 82 -11.83 1.00 21.91
C VAL A 82 -12.27 0.53 20.52
N GLU A 83 -13.56 0.69 20.22
CA GLU A 83 -14.11 0.41 18.89
C GLU A 83 -14.05 1.65 17.99
N CYS A 84 -13.94 1.41 16.69
CA CYS A 84 -14.01 2.50 15.72
C CYS A 84 -15.42 3.12 15.70
N PRO A 85 -15.55 4.45 15.82
CA PRO A 85 -16.83 5.11 15.62
C PRO A 85 -17.38 4.80 14.24
N PRO A 86 -18.71 4.55 14.10
CA PRO A 86 -19.29 4.25 12.81
C PRO A 86 -19.08 5.41 11.84
N ILE A 87 -18.92 5.07 10.56
CA ILE A 87 -18.85 6.03 9.47
C ILE A 87 -19.69 5.52 8.30
N GLU A 88 -20.49 6.41 7.71
CA GLU A 88 -21.31 6.07 6.56
C GLU A 88 -20.46 6.11 5.29
N VAL A 89 -20.41 5.00 4.56
CA VAL A 89 -19.72 4.90 3.27
C VAL A 89 -20.77 4.89 2.16
N ASP A 90 -20.63 5.80 1.20
CA ASP A 90 -21.55 5.87 0.07
C ASP A 90 -21.31 4.75 -0.96
N LYS A 91 -22.16 4.69 -1.99
CA LYS A 91 -22.04 3.69 -3.06
C LYS A 91 -20.76 3.82 -3.89
N GLY A 92 -20.07 4.95 -3.81
CA GLY A 92 -18.80 5.22 -4.46
C GLY A 92 -17.59 4.86 -3.59
N GLY A 93 -17.80 4.31 -2.39
CA GLY A 93 -16.71 4.01 -1.46
C GLY A 93 -16.15 5.24 -0.74
N PHE A 94 -16.88 6.36 -0.75
CA PHE A 94 -16.49 7.58 -0.06
C PHE A 94 -17.15 7.65 1.31
N ALA A 95 -16.32 7.76 2.35
CA ALA A 95 -16.75 7.87 3.73
C ALA A 95 -17.14 9.32 4.05
N GLN A 96 -18.34 9.50 4.61
CA GLN A 96 -18.88 10.82 4.94
C GLN A 96 -18.37 11.32 6.29
N GLY A 97 -18.07 12.62 6.35
CA GLY A 97 -17.73 13.28 7.61
C GLY A 97 -18.90 13.39 8.57
N SER A 98 -18.57 13.55 9.84
CA SER A 98 -19.49 13.71 10.98
C SER A 98 -19.03 14.85 11.87
N GLU A 99 -19.74 15.09 12.97
CA GLU A 99 -19.35 16.07 13.99
C GLU A 99 -17.97 15.77 14.61
N LEU A 100 -17.54 14.50 14.64
CA LEU A 100 -16.22 14.11 15.13
C LEU A 100 -15.06 14.58 14.23
N ASP A 101 -15.36 14.99 13.00
CA ASP A 101 -14.38 15.42 12.01
C ASP A 101 -14.32 16.94 11.90
N GLN A 102 -14.90 17.65 12.87
CA GLN A 102 -14.90 19.10 12.99
C GLN A 102 -14.48 19.49 14.42
N PRO A 103 -13.83 20.64 14.62
CA PRO A 103 -13.53 21.12 15.96
C PRO A 103 -14.80 21.36 16.77
N ASP A 104 -14.85 20.81 17.97
CA ASP A 104 -15.90 21.09 18.96
C ASP A 104 -15.41 22.17 19.93
N PRO A 105 -15.95 23.40 19.89
CA PRO A 105 -15.56 24.48 20.79
C PRO A 105 -15.73 24.15 22.29
N GLY A 106 -16.53 23.15 22.64
CA GLY A 106 -16.73 22.67 24.00
C GLY A 106 -15.69 21.64 24.47
N ALA A 107 -14.87 21.10 23.57
CA ALA A 107 -13.90 20.07 23.88
C ALA A 107 -12.52 20.63 24.25
N ALA A 108 -11.72 19.83 24.97
CA ALA A 108 -10.31 20.13 25.22
C ALA A 108 -9.52 20.17 23.90
N ASP A 109 -8.50 21.03 23.79
CA ASP A 109 -7.65 21.19 22.59
C ASP A 109 -6.49 20.17 22.53
N ALA A 110 -6.59 19.11 23.32
CA ALA A 110 -5.62 18.04 23.47
C ALA A 110 -6.33 16.72 23.76
N VAL A 111 -5.72 15.62 23.31
CA VAL A 111 -6.10 14.27 23.73
C VAL A 111 -5.83 14.17 25.24
N PRO A 112 -6.83 13.81 26.07
CA PRO A 112 -6.62 13.55 27.49
C PRO A 112 -5.51 12.51 27.73
N GLN A 113 -4.80 12.65 28.84
CA GLN A 113 -3.81 11.66 29.28
C GLN A 113 -4.51 10.39 29.79
N ASP A 114 -3.72 9.34 30.06
CA ASP A 114 -4.18 8.09 30.66
C ASP A 114 -5.13 7.27 29.76
N ALA A 115 -5.04 7.45 28.44
CA ALA A 115 -5.69 6.56 27.48
C ALA A 115 -5.06 5.16 27.57
N THR A 116 -5.88 4.12 27.64
CA THR A 116 -5.42 2.73 27.83
C THR A 116 -5.48 1.89 26.56
N SER A 117 -6.19 2.37 25.53
CA SER A 117 -6.10 1.82 24.17
C SER A 117 -6.25 2.90 23.11
N ALA A 118 -5.75 2.62 21.91
CA ALA A 118 -6.01 3.43 20.73
C ALA A 118 -6.27 2.55 19.50
N ARG A 119 -7.06 3.03 18.54
CA ARG A 119 -7.31 2.32 17.29
C ARG A 119 -7.29 3.27 16.11
N LEU A 120 -6.57 2.88 15.05
CA LEU A 120 -6.65 3.55 13.75
C LEU A 120 -7.92 3.11 13.04
N CYS A 121 -8.71 4.06 12.58
CA CYS A 121 -10.05 3.86 12.04
C CYS A 121 -10.22 4.59 10.72
N GLN A 122 -11.15 4.10 9.89
CA GLN A 122 -11.56 4.82 8.69
C GLN A 122 -12.10 6.20 9.07
N GLY A 123 -11.57 7.24 8.42
CA GLY A 123 -12.04 8.62 8.54
C GLY A 123 -12.81 9.06 7.29
N PRO A 124 -13.20 10.34 7.22
CA PRO A 124 -13.88 10.89 6.04
C PRO A 124 -12.94 10.88 4.83
N GLY A 125 -13.49 10.69 3.64
CA GLY A 125 -12.69 10.65 2.41
C GLY A 125 -12.78 9.33 1.67
N SER A 126 -11.80 9.09 0.79
CA SER A 126 -11.63 7.76 0.18
C SER A 126 -11.24 6.73 1.24
N ALA A 127 -11.65 5.48 1.03
CA ALA A 127 -11.28 4.36 1.89
C ALA A 127 -9.75 4.24 2.04
N ILE A 128 -9.32 3.81 3.22
CA ILE A 128 -7.95 3.42 3.54
C ILE A 128 -7.97 2.09 4.26
N ASP A 129 -6.86 1.37 4.15
CA ASP A 129 -6.65 0.22 5.01
C ASP A 129 -6.28 0.69 6.41
N VAL A 130 -6.98 0.11 7.37
CA VAL A 130 -6.72 0.34 8.79
C VAL A 130 -6.47 -1.02 9.45
N PRO A 131 -5.43 -1.14 10.30
CA PRO A 131 -5.20 -2.35 11.06
C PRO A 131 -6.42 -2.70 11.93
N ASP A 132 -6.72 -3.98 12.05
CA ASP A 132 -7.85 -4.46 12.83
C ASP A 132 -7.57 -4.40 14.34
N GLU A 133 -6.31 -4.54 14.73
CA GLU A 133 -5.87 -4.52 16.11
C GLU A 133 -5.91 -3.13 16.74
N ALA A 134 -6.07 -3.11 18.07
CA ALA A 134 -5.89 -1.91 18.86
C ALA A 134 -4.47 -1.85 19.43
N LEU A 135 -3.96 -0.64 19.51
CA LEU A 135 -2.76 -0.30 20.25
C LEU A 135 -3.11 -0.29 21.75
N VAL A 136 -2.42 -1.13 22.53
CA VAL A 136 -2.52 -1.23 23.99
C VAL A 136 -1.18 -1.01 24.68
N ARG A 137 -0.08 -0.90 23.93
CA ARG A 137 1.26 -0.53 24.39
C ARG A 137 1.70 0.79 23.76
N GLY A 138 2.41 1.64 24.51
CA GLY A 138 2.89 2.93 23.98
C GLY A 138 1.77 3.94 23.69
N VAL A 139 0.58 3.78 24.28
CA VAL A 139 -0.55 4.70 24.07
C VAL A 139 -0.22 6.12 24.55
N ASP A 140 0.53 6.25 25.64
CA ASP A 140 1.01 7.56 26.13
C ASP A 140 1.94 8.25 25.14
N ASP A 141 2.79 7.49 24.44
CA ASP A 141 3.69 8.02 23.41
C ASP A 141 2.88 8.53 22.22
N LEU A 142 1.81 7.82 21.84
CA LEU A 142 0.88 8.28 20.81
C LEU A 142 0.14 9.55 21.22
N VAL A 143 -0.36 9.62 22.46
CA VAL A 143 -1.00 10.82 23.02
C VAL A 143 -0.03 12.00 22.97
N ALA A 144 1.23 11.80 23.37
CA ALA A 144 2.27 12.81 23.31
C ALA A 144 2.57 13.25 21.87
N ALA A 145 2.65 12.32 20.92
CA ALA A 145 2.87 12.60 19.51
C ALA A 145 1.75 13.46 18.91
N VAL A 146 0.49 13.11 19.15
CA VAL A 146 -0.68 13.87 18.66
C VAL A 146 -0.77 15.26 19.32
N ASN A 147 -0.57 15.34 20.64
CA ASN A 147 -0.61 16.62 21.36
C ASN A 147 0.59 17.53 21.04
N GLY A 148 1.71 16.94 20.59
CA GLY A 148 2.90 17.65 20.15
C GLY A 148 2.80 18.24 18.75
N LEU A 149 1.77 17.91 17.97
CA LEU A 149 1.55 18.47 16.64
C LEU A 149 1.34 19.99 16.71
N VAL A 150 1.87 20.70 15.71
CA VAL A 150 1.80 22.16 15.64
C VAL A 150 0.35 22.59 15.37
N VAL A 151 -0.17 23.52 16.17
CA VAL A 151 -1.51 24.10 15.93
C VAL A 151 -1.54 24.77 14.56
N ALA A 152 -2.57 24.45 13.77
CA ALA A 152 -2.73 25.00 12.43
C ALA A 152 -3.10 26.50 12.52
N PRO A 153 -2.49 27.38 11.71
CA PRO A 153 -2.88 28.78 11.67
C PRO A 153 -4.28 28.94 11.04
N GLU A 154 -5.06 29.89 11.56
CA GLU A 154 -6.45 30.12 11.13
C GLU A 154 -6.56 30.51 9.64
N ASP A 155 -5.51 31.10 9.07
CA ASP A 155 -5.45 31.67 7.72
C ASP A 155 -4.67 30.80 6.72
N GLN A 156 -4.54 29.50 6.97
CA GLN A 156 -3.86 28.61 6.02
C GLN A 156 -4.64 28.41 4.72
N PHE A 157 -3.92 28.46 3.61
CA PHE A 157 -4.48 28.14 2.29
C PHE A 157 -4.24 26.66 1.98
N CYS A 158 -5.34 25.89 1.92
CA CYS A 158 -5.31 24.48 1.55
C CYS A 158 -5.57 24.30 0.06
N THR A 159 -4.99 23.24 -0.48
CA THR A 159 -5.32 22.73 -1.80
C THR A 159 -6.70 22.02 -1.73
N GLN A 160 -7.46 22.02 -2.84
CA GLN A 160 -8.87 21.56 -2.88
C GLN A 160 -9.03 20.09 -3.27
N GLU A 161 -7.94 19.32 -3.29
CA GLU A 161 -8.00 17.89 -3.54
C GLU A 161 -8.75 17.19 -2.40
N LEU A 162 -9.62 16.27 -2.80
CA LEU A 162 -10.22 15.30 -1.89
C LEU A 162 -9.30 14.09 -1.86
N GLY A 163 -9.16 13.49 -0.69
CA GLY A 163 -8.35 12.29 -0.53
C GLY A 163 -8.78 11.49 0.68
N PRO A 164 -7.93 10.58 1.15
CA PRO A 164 -8.25 9.74 2.29
C PRO A 164 -8.17 10.51 3.60
N GLY A 165 -8.96 10.07 4.57
CA GLY A 165 -8.86 10.51 5.97
C GLY A 165 -8.92 9.32 6.90
N PHE A 166 -8.47 9.54 8.13
CA PHE A 166 -8.44 8.53 9.18
C PHE A 166 -8.99 9.12 10.48
N ARG A 167 -9.33 8.25 11.42
CA ARG A 167 -9.59 8.62 12.81
C ARG A 167 -8.65 7.84 13.71
N ILE A 168 -8.28 8.41 14.84
CA ILE A 168 -7.67 7.66 15.94
C ILE A 168 -8.62 7.76 17.11
N ALA A 169 -9.20 6.62 17.50
CA ALA A 169 -10.07 6.53 18.67
C ALA A 169 -9.21 6.11 19.87
N PHE A 170 -9.23 6.88 20.94
CA PHE A 170 -8.59 6.59 22.22
C PHE A 170 -9.64 6.09 23.21
N GLY A 171 -9.39 4.97 23.87
CA GLY A 171 -10.21 4.38 24.93
C GLY A 171 -9.61 4.61 26.31
N TYR A 172 -10.47 4.75 27.31
CA TYR A 172 -10.10 4.95 28.71
C TYR A 172 -10.76 3.88 29.59
N ASP A 173 -10.26 3.72 30.81
CA ASP A 173 -10.75 2.69 31.76
C ASP A 173 -12.21 2.90 32.18
N ASP A 174 -12.69 4.14 32.18
CA ASP A 174 -14.10 4.47 32.44
C ASP A 174 -15.01 4.20 31.23
N ARG A 175 -14.46 3.62 30.15
CA ARG A 175 -15.09 3.35 28.85
C ARG A 175 -15.51 4.60 28.09
N SER A 176 -15.06 5.77 28.52
CA SER A 176 -15.14 6.96 27.67
C SER A 176 -14.20 6.81 26.47
N THR A 177 -14.43 7.63 25.46
CA THR A 177 -13.63 7.64 24.23
C THR A 177 -13.33 9.07 23.82
N PHE A 178 -12.13 9.30 23.29
CA PHE A 178 -11.75 10.55 22.65
C PHE A 178 -11.32 10.26 21.21
N VAL A 179 -11.83 10.99 20.23
CA VAL A 179 -11.55 10.74 18.82
C VAL A 179 -10.83 11.94 18.24
N VAL A 180 -9.75 11.69 17.52
CA VAL A 180 -9.12 12.67 16.63
C VAL A 180 -9.36 12.26 15.19
N SER A 181 -9.51 13.23 14.30
CA SER A 181 -9.78 12.99 12.88
C SER A 181 -8.72 13.64 12.02
N GLY A 182 -8.02 12.86 11.20
CA GLY A 182 -6.94 13.30 10.32
C GLY A 182 -7.35 13.29 8.85
N GLN A 183 -6.91 14.30 8.11
CA GLN A 183 -7.08 14.39 6.66
C GLN A 183 -5.71 14.20 6.00
N LEU A 184 -5.58 13.29 5.02
CA LEU A 184 -4.34 13.09 4.26
C LEU A 184 -4.32 13.88 2.93
N TYR A 185 -5.16 14.90 2.85
CA TYR A 185 -5.36 15.79 1.72
C TYR A 185 -5.44 17.24 2.20
N GLY A 186 -5.40 18.19 1.27
CA GLY A 186 -5.45 19.61 1.56
C GLY A 186 -4.29 20.04 2.45
N CYS A 187 -4.61 20.64 3.59
CA CYS A 187 -3.61 21.07 4.57
C CYS A 187 -3.05 19.97 5.47
N ARG A 188 -3.50 18.72 5.30
CA ARG A 188 -3.00 17.57 6.06
C ARG A 188 -3.16 17.76 7.58
N THR A 189 -4.35 18.20 7.98
CA THR A 189 -4.68 18.57 9.37
C THR A 189 -5.23 17.41 10.18
N VAL A 190 -5.13 17.54 11.49
CA VAL A 190 -5.76 16.69 12.50
C VAL A 190 -6.66 17.56 13.36
N VAL A 191 -7.93 17.18 13.48
CA VAL A 191 -8.87 17.73 14.45
C VAL A 191 -8.60 17.08 15.80
N VAL A 192 -8.24 17.89 16.80
CA VAL A 192 -8.03 17.46 18.18
C VAL A 192 -8.93 18.30 19.08
N GLY A 193 -10.10 17.74 19.41
CA GLY A 193 -11.15 18.39 20.18
C GLY A 193 -11.54 19.75 19.61
N SER A 194 -11.16 20.85 20.26
CA SER A 194 -11.54 22.22 19.82
C SER A 194 -10.62 22.87 18.79
N THR A 195 -9.57 22.20 18.32
CA THR A 195 -8.57 22.82 17.44
C THR A 195 -8.17 21.96 16.24
N TYR A 196 -7.57 22.62 15.24
CA TYR A 196 -6.85 21.99 14.14
C TYR A 196 -5.35 22.00 14.42
N ARG A 197 -4.68 20.89 14.12
CA ARG A 197 -3.22 20.74 14.15
C ARG A 197 -2.70 20.27 12.80
N ASN A 198 -1.48 20.64 12.45
CA ASN A 198 -0.80 20.19 11.23
C ASN A 198 0.02 18.93 11.50
N GLY A 199 0.06 18.02 10.53
CA GLY A 199 0.87 16.80 10.60
C GLY A 199 0.06 15.51 10.69
N ALA A 200 -1.00 15.39 9.89
CA ALA A 200 -1.80 14.17 9.80
C ALA A 200 -0.97 12.92 9.47
N ASP A 201 0.05 13.04 8.61
CA ASP A 201 0.98 11.94 8.31
C ASP A 201 1.75 11.49 9.54
N ALA A 202 2.27 12.44 10.30
CA ALA A 202 3.04 12.15 11.50
C ALA A 202 2.17 11.45 12.56
N ALA A 203 0.91 11.90 12.71
CA ALA A 203 -0.05 11.23 13.60
C ALA A 203 -0.36 9.80 13.16
N ARG A 204 -0.62 9.58 11.86
CA ARG A 204 -0.89 8.25 11.31
C ARG A 204 0.32 7.33 11.44
N ALA A 205 1.50 7.82 11.06
CA ALA A 205 2.76 7.08 11.16
C ALA A 205 3.03 6.67 12.61
N ALA A 206 2.84 7.57 13.58
CA ALA A 206 3.04 7.25 14.99
C ALA A 206 2.18 6.06 15.47
N VAL A 207 0.91 5.98 15.05
CA VAL A 207 0.07 4.82 15.39
C VAL A 207 0.59 3.53 14.75
N LEU A 208 0.96 3.60 13.47
CA LEU A 208 1.42 2.42 12.71
C LEU A 208 2.77 1.90 13.24
N ASP A 209 3.69 2.79 13.59
CA ASP A 209 4.98 2.45 14.18
C ASP A 209 4.80 1.78 15.54
N LEU A 210 3.95 2.34 16.41
CA LEU A 210 3.68 1.76 17.73
C LEU A 210 2.94 0.42 17.63
N LEU A 211 2.07 0.23 16.63
CA LEU A 211 1.47 -1.08 16.35
C LEU A 211 2.52 -2.09 15.90
N ALA A 212 3.46 -1.69 15.05
CA ALA A 212 4.56 -2.55 14.64
C ALA A 212 5.44 -2.94 15.84
N ASP A 213 5.79 -2.00 16.71
CA ASP A 213 6.54 -2.25 17.95
C ASP A 213 5.78 -3.18 18.90
N GLN A 214 4.46 -3.00 19.05
CA GLN A 214 3.61 -3.88 19.84
C GLN A 214 3.67 -5.33 19.32
N ARG A 215 3.51 -5.53 18.01
CA ARG A 215 3.59 -6.88 17.39
C ARG A 215 4.94 -7.54 17.64
N GLN A 216 6.04 -6.77 17.52
CA GLN A 216 7.38 -7.28 17.82
C GLN A 216 7.52 -7.68 19.30
N ALA A 217 7.02 -6.83 20.21
CA ALA A 217 7.14 -7.02 21.65
C ALA A 217 6.21 -8.13 22.21
N GLU A 218 5.15 -8.49 21.50
CA GLU A 218 4.27 -9.62 21.85
C GLU A 218 4.87 -10.97 21.50
N GLY A 219 6.15 -10.99 21.09
CA GLY A 219 6.79 -12.23 20.68
C GLY A 219 6.25 -12.70 19.34
N GLY A 220 5.69 -11.79 18.55
CA GLY A 220 5.49 -11.96 17.12
C GLY A 220 6.84 -12.11 16.41
N SER A 221 7.58 -13.17 16.69
CA SER A 221 8.00 -14.03 15.58
C SER A 221 6.70 -14.42 14.94
N SER A 222 6.30 -13.69 13.89
CA SER A 222 5.14 -13.96 13.05
C SER A 222 4.63 -15.38 13.27
N GLU A 223 3.62 -15.56 14.13
CA GLU A 223 2.97 -16.87 14.28
C GLU A 223 2.18 -17.21 13.01
N ASN A 224 2.22 -16.36 11.98
CA ASN A 224 2.21 -16.80 10.59
C ASN A 224 3.56 -17.47 10.29
N GLY A 225 3.72 -18.72 10.72
CA GLY A 225 4.97 -19.43 10.60
C GLY A 225 5.50 -19.43 9.17
N ALA A 226 6.60 -18.72 8.92
CA ALA A 226 7.01 -18.27 7.59
C ALA A 226 5.88 -17.49 6.88
N PRO A 227 6.12 -16.28 6.34
CA PRO A 227 5.12 -15.62 5.51
C PRO A 227 4.63 -16.64 4.48
N SER A 228 3.33 -16.91 4.47
CA SER A 228 2.75 -17.89 3.56
C SER A 228 3.20 -17.53 2.16
N ALA A 229 3.77 -18.50 1.44
CA ALA A 229 4.31 -18.25 0.11
C ALA A 229 3.28 -17.45 -0.71
N PRO A 230 3.68 -16.32 -1.32
CA PRO A 230 2.73 -15.46 -1.99
C PRO A 230 2.01 -16.24 -3.08
N THR A 231 0.70 -16.04 -3.17
CA THR A 231 -0.14 -16.71 -4.17
C THR A 231 -0.74 -15.68 -5.10
N CYS A 232 -1.19 -16.13 -6.27
CA CYS A 232 -1.82 -15.24 -7.22
C CYS A 232 -3.26 -14.84 -6.82
N SER A 233 -3.79 -15.45 -5.76
CA SER A 233 -4.97 -14.97 -5.05
C SER A 233 -4.54 -13.95 -4.00
N TYR A 234 -4.81 -12.67 -4.25
CA TYR A 234 -4.54 -11.58 -3.34
C TYR A 234 -5.76 -10.67 -3.24
N ASP A 235 -6.01 -10.16 -2.03
CA ASP A 235 -6.85 -8.99 -1.84
C ASP A 235 -5.92 -7.78 -1.89
N GLU A 236 -6.16 -6.84 -2.81
CA GLU A 236 -5.28 -5.69 -3.03
C GLU A 236 -5.48 -4.68 -1.89
N PRO A 237 -4.55 -4.59 -0.92
CA PRO A 237 -4.72 -3.65 0.17
C PRO A 237 -4.36 -2.24 -0.34
N ALA A 238 -5.10 -1.22 0.08
CA ALA A 238 -4.74 0.17 -0.14
C ALA A 238 -3.40 0.50 0.56
N GLN A 239 -2.34 0.60 -0.24
CA GLN A 239 -1.01 0.88 0.27
C GLN A 239 -0.79 2.38 0.53
N PRO A 240 0.03 2.74 1.55
CA PRO A 240 0.41 4.13 1.78
C PRO A 240 1.12 4.74 0.56
N ALA A 241 0.92 6.04 0.34
CA ALA A 241 1.52 6.78 -0.79
C ALA A 241 3.06 6.84 -0.72
N ASP A 242 3.64 6.61 0.45
CA ASP A 242 5.08 6.58 0.73
C ASP A 242 5.64 5.15 0.86
N TYR A 243 4.86 4.12 0.53
CA TYR A 243 5.30 2.73 0.63
C TYR A 243 6.53 2.47 -0.26
N GLU A 244 7.61 1.99 0.36
CA GLU A 244 8.81 1.54 -0.33
C GLU A 244 8.74 0.02 -0.51
N VAL A 245 8.83 -0.44 -1.76
CA VAL A 245 8.75 -1.88 -2.05
C VAL A 245 9.89 -2.64 -1.37
N ALA A 246 9.53 -3.59 -0.51
CA ALA A 246 10.43 -4.48 0.19
C ALA A 246 9.81 -5.89 0.30
N PHE A 247 10.05 -6.74 -0.70
CA PHE A 247 9.53 -8.11 -0.69
C PHE A 247 10.51 -9.08 -0.03
N THR A 248 9.99 -9.97 0.82
CA THR A 248 10.69 -11.14 1.34
C THR A 248 10.51 -12.37 0.46
N ALA A 249 9.37 -12.47 -0.24
CA ALA A 249 9.10 -13.46 -1.28
C ALA A 249 8.15 -12.86 -2.32
N ALA A 250 8.17 -13.37 -3.56
CA ALA A 250 7.24 -12.96 -4.60
C ALA A 250 6.95 -14.04 -5.64
N VAL A 251 5.79 -13.94 -6.28
CA VAL A 251 5.38 -14.71 -7.45
C VAL A 251 4.98 -13.77 -8.58
N LEU A 252 5.26 -14.18 -9.82
CA LEU A 252 4.69 -13.59 -11.01
C LEU A 252 3.40 -14.34 -11.37
N CYS A 253 2.31 -13.61 -11.54
CA CYS A 253 0.99 -14.12 -11.81
C CYS A 253 0.51 -13.68 -13.18
N ILE A 254 -0.08 -14.59 -13.96
CA ILE A 254 -0.59 -14.33 -15.30
C ILE A 254 -1.99 -14.93 -15.43
N ASP A 255 -2.96 -14.15 -15.87
CA ASP A 255 -4.26 -14.68 -16.27
C ASP A 255 -4.17 -15.20 -17.72
N ASP A 256 -4.54 -16.45 -17.96
CA ASP A 256 -4.54 -17.08 -19.28
C ASP A 256 -5.70 -16.62 -20.19
N GLY A 257 -6.59 -15.77 -19.66
CA GLY A 257 -7.79 -15.27 -20.35
C GLY A 257 -8.99 -16.22 -20.29
N ASN A 258 -8.82 -17.43 -19.74
CA ASN A 258 -9.90 -18.40 -19.49
C ASN A 258 -10.28 -18.46 -18.00
N GLY A 259 -9.75 -17.53 -17.18
CA GLY A 259 -9.90 -17.54 -15.73
C GLY A 259 -8.98 -18.54 -15.03
N THR A 260 -7.99 -19.11 -15.72
CA THR A 260 -6.92 -19.90 -15.09
C THR A 260 -5.76 -18.97 -14.80
N GLN A 261 -5.28 -19.00 -13.56
CA GLN A 261 -4.13 -18.21 -13.15
C GLN A 261 -2.88 -19.08 -13.20
N LEU A 262 -1.93 -18.67 -14.03
CA LEU A 262 -0.60 -19.24 -14.11
C LEU A 262 0.33 -18.48 -13.17
N SER A 263 1.29 -19.18 -12.57
CA SER A 263 2.23 -18.57 -11.64
C SER A 263 3.66 -19.08 -11.86
N SER A 264 4.62 -18.20 -11.63
CA SER A 264 6.04 -18.54 -11.55
C SER A 264 6.64 -17.91 -10.30
N GLU A 265 7.38 -18.69 -9.51
CA GLU A 265 8.09 -18.20 -8.33
C GLU A 265 9.25 -17.30 -8.76
N ILE A 266 9.42 -16.17 -8.06
CA ILE A 266 10.57 -15.27 -8.27
C ILE A 266 11.63 -15.69 -7.27
N ASP A 267 12.75 -16.23 -7.74
CA ASP A 267 13.84 -16.62 -6.85
C ASP A 267 14.45 -15.42 -6.13
N ALA A 268 15.09 -15.66 -4.99
CA ALA A 268 15.57 -14.59 -4.12
C ALA A 268 16.60 -13.65 -4.78
N ALA A 269 17.42 -14.16 -5.71
CA ALA A 269 18.43 -13.34 -6.38
C ALA A 269 17.78 -12.42 -7.42
N ASP A 270 16.84 -12.94 -8.20
CA ASP A 270 16.05 -12.16 -9.14
C ASP A 270 15.16 -11.15 -8.40
N LEU A 271 14.55 -11.54 -7.26
CA LEU A 271 13.75 -10.65 -6.43
C LEU A 271 14.55 -9.46 -5.90
N GLU A 272 15.76 -9.69 -5.40
CA GLU A 272 16.66 -8.63 -4.94
C GLU A 272 16.97 -7.63 -6.06
N LEU A 273 17.25 -8.12 -7.27
CA LEU A 273 17.48 -7.29 -8.45
C LEU A 273 16.25 -6.48 -8.85
N LEU A 274 15.07 -7.13 -8.89
CA LEU A 274 13.81 -6.46 -9.24
C LEU A 274 13.46 -5.36 -8.22
N VAL A 275 13.58 -5.63 -6.92
CA VAL A 275 13.30 -4.65 -5.86
C VAL A 275 14.28 -3.46 -5.94
N ALA A 276 15.57 -3.71 -6.16
CA ALA A 276 16.55 -2.63 -6.36
C ALA A 276 16.24 -1.79 -7.61
N ASP A 277 15.80 -2.44 -8.70
CA ASP A 277 15.40 -1.78 -9.94
C ASP A 277 14.15 -0.92 -9.75
N MET A 278 13.14 -1.44 -9.04
CA MET A 278 11.91 -0.71 -8.68
C MET A 278 12.21 0.57 -7.91
N LYS A 279 13.22 0.60 -7.05
CA LYS A 279 13.63 1.80 -6.31
C LYS A 279 14.30 2.84 -7.20
N THR A 280 15.00 2.41 -8.24
CA THR A 280 15.86 3.27 -9.07
C THR A 280 15.17 3.78 -10.33
N ASN A 281 14.30 2.98 -10.95
CA ASN A 281 13.70 3.26 -12.26
C ASN A 281 12.21 3.62 -12.20
N GLN A 282 11.88 4.52 -11.26
CA GLN A 282 10.52 5.07 -11.12
C GLN A 282 10.33 6.28 -12.03
N THR A 283 9.13 6.42 -12.57
CA THR A 283 8.71 7.54 -13.42
C THR A 283 7.37 8.08 -12.95
N ASP A 284 7.22 9.40 -13.01
CA ASP A 284 5.96 10.07 -12.69
C ASP A 284 5.08 10.17 -13.94
N GLY A 285 3.78 9.92 -13.79
CA GLY A 285 2.79 10.15 -14.83
C GLY A 285 1.84 8.98 -15.08
N VAL A 286 0.77 9.26 -15.82
CA VAL A 286 -0.22 8.25 -16.24
C VAL A 286 0.24 7.63 -17.55
N LEU A 287 0.49 6.33 -17.55
CA LEU A 287 0.83 5.60 -18.76
C LEU A 287 -0.44 5.26 -19.54
N ARG A 288 -0.35 5.36 -20.86
CA ARG A 288 -1.44 4.96 -21.77
C ARG A 288 -0.91 3.91 -22.72
N CYS A 289 -1.35 2.68 -22.53
CA CYS A 289 -0.95 1.55 -23.35
C CYS A 289 -2.09 1.08 -24.25
N GLY A 290 -1.73 0.75 -25.49
CA GLY A 290 -2.66 0.23 -26.51
C GLY A 290 -2.66 -1.30 -26.60
N VAL A 291 -2.18 -1.97 -25.56
CA VAL A 291 -2.17 -3.43 -25.45
C VAL A 291 -3.35 -3.81 -24.57
N GLU A 292 -4.18 -4.76 -25.03
CA GLU A 292 -5.31 -5.23 -24.23
C GLU A 292 -4.84 -6.25 -23.17
N PRO A 293 -5.48 -6.30 -21.99
CA PRO A 293 -5.24 -7.33 -20.96
C PRO A 293 -5.55 -8.75 -21.48
N PRO A 294 -5.11 -9.82 -20.78
CA PRO A 294 -4.54 -9.85 -19.43
C PRO A 294 -3.07 -9.41 -19.36
N TRP A 295 -2.72 -8.80 -18.23
CA TRP A 295 -1.35 -8.38 -17.92
C TRP A 295 -0.82 -9.16 -16.72
N PRO A 296 0.50 -9.39 -16.65
CA PRO A 296 1.07 -10.03 -15.48
C PRO A 296 0.98 -9.11 -14.25
N THR A 297 0.98 -9.72 -13.06
CA THR A 297 1.04 -9.04 -11.76
C THR A 297 2.14 -9.69 -10.93
N ILE A 298 3.00 -8.89 -10.30
CA ILE A 298 3.91 -9.40 -9.26
C ILE A 298 3.17 -9.33 -7.94
N VAL A 299 3.05 -10.44 -7.24
CA VAL A 299 2.48 -10.50 -5.90
C VAL A 299 3.59 -10.88 -4.93
N GLY A 300 3.94 -9.96 -4.05
CA GLY A 300 4.97 -10.16 -3.03
C GLY A 300 4.39 -10.15 -1.62
N THR A 301 5.13 -10.68 -0.66
CA THR A 301 4.91 -10.46 0.76
C THR A 301 6.08 -9.69 1.34
N ASP A 302 5.82 -8.73 2.22
CA ASP A 302 6.88 -8.02 2.95
C ASP A 302 7.34 -8.78 4.21
N ASP A 303 8.16 -8.15 5.05
CA ASP A 303 8.66 -8.73 6.30
C ASP A 303 7.58 -8.84 7.39
N THR A 304 6.48 -8.09 7.26
CA THR A 304 5.29 -8.22 8.09
C THR A 304 4.34 -9.33 7.62
N GLY A 305 4.58 -9.87 6.42
CA GLY A 305 3.70 -10.85 5.77
C GLY A 305 2.53 -10.21 5.03
N THR A 306 2.54 -8.88 4.84
CA THR A 306 1.52 -8.16 4.09
C THR A 306 1.67 -8.47 2.60
N ALA A 307 0.59 -8.91 1.95
CA ALA A 307 0.57 -9.16 0.52
C ALA A 307 0.46 -7.84 -0.26
N ILE A 308 1.28 -7.69 -1.30
CA ILE A 308 1.36 -6.47 -2.12
C ILE A 308 1.38 -6.88 -3.58
N ALA A 309 0.52 -6.24 -4.37
CA ALA A 309 0.46 -6.45 -5.80
C ALA A 309 1.05 -5.27 -6.56
N ILE A 310 1.84 -5.59 -7.58
CA ILE A 310 2.38 -4.65 -8.55
C ILE A 310 1.85 -5.10 -9.92
N PRO A 311 0.72 -4.56 -10.38
CA PRO A 311 0.16 -4.93 -11.68
C PRO A 311 0.96 -4.28 -12.81
N SER A 312 1.18 -5.00 -13.91
CA SER A 312 1.68 -4.38 -15.14
C SER A 312 0.57 -3.54 -15.78
N GLU A 313 0.92 -2.39 -16.34
CA GLU A 313 0.00 -1.56 -17.12
C GLU A 313 0.21 -1.70 -18.64
N CYS A 314 1.32 -2.31 -19.06
CA CYS A 314 1.81 -2.26 -20.44
C CYS A 314 2.57 -3.54 -20.85
N GLY A 315 2.13 -4.70 -20.35
CA GLY A 315 2.96 -5.91 -20.37
C GLY A 315 4.23 -5.71 -19.54
N THR A 316 5.34 -6.34 -19.91
CA THR A 316 6.59 -6.25 -19.13
C THR A 316 7.29 -4.88 -19.16
N ALA A 317 6.76 -3.91 -19.91
CA ALA A 317 7.39 -2.59 -20.10
C ALA A 317 7.12 -1.60 -18.97
N PHE A 318 5.97 -1.69 -18.29
CA PHE A 318 5.62 -0.77 -17.22
C PHE A 318 4.69 -1.39 -16.19
N TRP A 319 4.90 -0.98 -14.95
CA TRP A 319 4.27 -1.56 -13.76
C TRP A 319 3.82 -0.45 -12.81
N ARG A 320 2.67 -0.62 -12.16
CA ARG A 320 2.18 0.34 -11.17
C ARG A 320 2.71 -0.04 -9.78
N LEU A 321 3.48 0.85 -9.17
CA LEU A 321 3.94 0.68 -7.81
C LEU A 321 2.86 1.08 -6.80
N PRO A 322 2.93 0.58 -5.55
CA PRO A 322 2.01 0.92 -4.47
C PRO A 322 1.88 2.43 -4.19
N ASN A 323 2.98 3.18 -4.36
CA ASN A 323 3.02 4.63 -4.19
C ASN A 323 2.38 5.41 -5.36
N GLY A 324 1.73 4.73 -6.30
CA GLY A 324 1.08 5.32 -7.47
C GLY A 324 2.02 5.74 -8.60
N ARG A 325 3.34 5.56 -8.42
CA ARG A 325 4.33 5.83 -9.48
C ARG A 325 4.42 4.64 -10.43
N ALA A 326 4.91 4.89 -11.65
CA ALA A 326 5.16 3.83 -12.60
C ALA A 326 6.62 3.36 -12.51
N TRP A 327 6.85 2.06 -12.45
CA TRP A 327 8.15 1.44 -12.63
C TRP A 327 8.36 1.07 -14.10
N ALA A 328 9.46 1.53 -14.68
CA ALA A 328 9.91 1.19 -16.02
C ALA A 328 11.15 0.28 -15.90
N PRO A 329 11.01 -1.05 -15.99
CA PRO A 329 12.10 -1.96 -15.66
C PRO A 329 13.34 -1.73 -16.53
N SER A 330 14.53 -1.81 -15.93
CA SER A 330 15.78 -1.83 -16.70
C SER A 330 15.85 -3.05 -17.61
N LYS A 331 16.83 -3.07 -18.51
CA LYS A 331 17.01 -4.19 -19.44
C LYS A 331 17.20 -5.54 -18.71
N ASP A 332 17.92 -5.53 -17.59
CA ASP A 332 18.20 -6.75 -16.82
C ASP A 332 16.93 -7.21 -16.09
N ALA A 333 16.15 -6.29 -15.51
CA ALA A 333 14.85 -6.59 -14.93
C ALA A 333 13.84 -7.10 -15.97
N VAL A 334 13.79 -6.53 -17.18
CA VAL A 334 12.96 -7.05 -18.29
C VAL A 334 13.34 -8.48 -18.64
N ALA A 335 14.63 -8.82 -18.67
CA ALA A 335 15.07 -10.17 -18.99
C ALA A 335 14.60 -11.21 -17.95
N ILE A 336 14.64 -10.84 -16.65
CA ILE A 336 14.08 -11.64 -15.55
C ILE A 336 12.56 -11.83 -15.76
N LEU A 337 11.82 -10.74 -15.94
CA LEU A 337 10.37 -10.77 -16.10
C LEU A 337 9.94 -11.59 -17.31
N ASP A 338 10.59 -11.43 -18.47
CA ASP A 338 10.29 -12.19 -19.67
C ASP A 338 10.56 -13.70 -19.46
N GLY A 339 11.63 -14.05 -18.73
CA GLY A 339 11.94 -15.44 -18.37
C GLY A 339 10.89 -16.06 -17.43
N LEU A 340 10.42 -15.30 -16.44
CA LEU A 340 9.33 -15.72 -15.54
C LEU A 340 8.01 -15.90 -16.30
N VAL A 341 7.71 -15.02 -17.27
CA VAL A 341 6.53 -15.15 -18.13
C VAL A 341 6.59 -16.43 -18.97
N GLU A 342 7.75 -16.74 -19.55
CA GLU A 342 7.95 -17.97 -20.31
C GLU A 342 7.82 -19.22 -19.42
N ALA A 343 8.33 -19.16 -18.17
CA ALA A 343 8.26 -20.28 -17.23
C ALA A 343 6.85 -20.56 -16.70
N ALA A 344 5.98 -19.55 -16.64
CA ALA A 344 4.60 -19.69 -16.18
C ALA A 344 3.67 -20.35 -17.24
N GLN A 345 4.04 -20.31 -18.53
CA GLN A 345 3.25 -20.81 -19.67
C GLN A 345 3.51 -22.28 -20.00
#